data_AF-A0A2P6TXP2-F1
#
_entry.id   AF-A0A2P6TXP2-F1
#
_cell.length_a   1.000
_cell.length_b   1.000
_cell.length_c   1.000
_cell.angle_alpha   90.00
_cell.angle_beta   90.00
_cell.angle_gamma   90.00
#
_symmetry.space_group_name_H-M   'P 1'
#
loop_
_entity.id
_entity.type
_entity.pdbx_description
1 polymer ?
#
loop_
_entity_poly.entity_id
_entity_poly.type
_entity_poly.pdbx_seq_one_letter_code
_entity_poly.pdbx_strand_id
1 'polypeptide(L)'
;MVREGFRTLDAAGRPLRGSSPPAAWNAADLVWSFSYTRPGAVRQFRLQCALQAATRRMFVHACEVDGAGEPLQDNIQIMGVQLDNYVAAGDEVHRRTGGSWEGVMAAEHTLAEMFSEFIARPLWRNAEKLPQDGAAAGAGSWWQSMQPERRYATLAVAAGVTAVAAGVLFWRHRRTAAAALH
;
A
#
# COMPACT_ATOMS: atom_id res chain seq x y z
N MET A 1 -3.39 9.16 -0.72
CA MET A 1 -1.98 9.46 -0.41
C MET A 1 -1.46 10.69 -1.17
N VAL A 2 -1.31 10.67 -2.50
CA VAL A 2 -0.72 11.81 -3.23
C VAL A 2 -1.50 13.12 -3.07
N ARG A 3 -2.85 13.08 -3.15
CA ARG A 3 -3.73 14.23 -2.88
C ARG A 3 -3.51 14.83 -1.46
N GLU A 4 -3.01 14.02 -0.52
CA GLU A 4 -2.77 14.39 0.88
C GLU A 4 -1.32 14.87 1.14
N GLY A 5 -0.54 15.11 0.07
CA GLY A 5 0.81 15.65 0.13
C GLY A 5 1.92 14.59 0.26
N PHE A 6 1.59 13.30 0.20
CA PHE A 6 2.58 12.23 0.16
C PHE A 6 3.18 12.09 -1.25
N ARG A 7 4.44 11.67 -1.32
CA ARG A 7 5.16 11.38 -2.56
C ARG A 7 5.47 9.89 -2.62
N THR A 8 5.07 9.24 -3.70
CA THR A 8 5.37 7.83 -3.94
C THR A 8 6.88 7.63 -4.11
N LEU A 9 7.41 6.53 -3.58
CA LEU A 9 8.80 6.14 -3.72
C LEU A 9 8.93 4.97 -4.70
N ASP A 10 10.06 4.91 -5.42
CA ASP A 10 10.46 3.73 -6.18
C ASP A 10 11.02 2.62 -5.26
N ALA A 11 11.39 1.48 -5.85
CA ALA A 11 11.99 0.36 -5.11
C ALA A 11 13.34 0.70 -4.44
N ALA A 12 14.01 1.77 -4.88
CA ALA A 12 15.24 2.28 -4.29
C ALA A 12 14.98 3.39 -3.25
N GLY A 13 13.72 3.66 -2.90
CA GLY A 13 13.35 4.69 -1.93
C GLY A 13 13.42 6.12 -2.46
N ARG A 14 13.54 6.33 -3.78
CA ARG A 14 13.63 7.65 -4.38
C ARG A 14 12.24 8.18 -4.72
N PRO A 15 11.93 9.47 -4.45
CA PRO A 15 10.65 10.05 -4.81
C PRO A 15 10.40 10.03 -6.32
N LEU A 16 9.26 9.47 -6.73
CA LEU A 16 8.77 9.53 -8.10
C LEU A 16 8.25 10.94 -8.42
N ARG A 17 8.42 11.36 -9.68
CA ARG A 17 7.84 12.62 -10.17
C ARG A 17 6.38 12.40 -10.56
N GLY A 18 5.49 13.26 -10.05
CA GLY A 18 4.07 13.24 -10.39
C GLY A 18 3.25 12.20 -9.61
N SER A 19 2.15 11.76 -10.21
CA SER A 19 1.15 10.86 -9.60
C SER A 19 1.20 9.43 -10.14
N SER A 20 2.25 9.07 -10.89
CA SER A 20 2.35 7.73 -11.49
C SER A 20 2.61 6.67 -10.42
N PRO A 21 1.98 5.49 -10.52
CA PRO A 21 2.31 4.38 -9.63
C PRO A 21 3.73 3.84 -9.91
N PRO A 22 4.33 3.07 -8.98
CA PRO A 22 5.63 2.44 -9.19
C PRO A 22 5.61 1.48 -10.39
N ALA A 23 6.79 1.21 -10.96
CA ALA A 23 6.92 0.21 -12.01
C ALA A 23 6.44 -1.17 -11.51
N ALA A 24 5.77 -1.93 -12.39
CA ALA A 24 5.23 -3.26 -12.09
C ALA A 24 4.25 -3.31 -10.89
N TRP A 25 3.62 -2.20 -10.51
CA TRP A 25 2.61 -2.19 -9.44
C TRP A 25 1.46 -3.16 -9.72
N ASN A 26 1.13 -3.40 -10.98
CA ASN A 26 0.07 -4.29 -11.44
C ASN A 26 0.51 -5.76 -11.58
N ALA A 27 1.76 -6.10 -11.28
CA ALA A 27 2.25 -7.49 -11.33
C ALA A 27 1.82 -8.31 -10.10
N ALA A 28 1.33 -7.65 -9.04
CA ALA A 28 0.84 -8.33 -7.85
C ALA A 28 -0.59 -8.85 -8.04
N ASP A 29 -0.82 -10.11 -7.67
CA ASP A 29 -2.13 -10.76 -7.86
C ASP A 29 -3.20 -10.19 -6.93
N LEU A 30 -2.90 -10.11 -5.62
CA LEU A 30 -3.90 -9.74 -4.60
C LEU A 30 -3.35 -8.83 -3.49
N VAL A 31 -2.06 -8.55 -3.46
CA VAL A 31 -1.44 -7.74 -2.40
C VAL A 31 -0.54 -6.69 -3.03
N TRP A 32 -0.93 -5.42 -2.90
CA TRP A 32 -0.15 -4.29 -3.36
C TRP A 32 0.56 -3.64 -2.18
N SER A 33 1.82 -3.23 -2.39
CA SER A 33 2.56 -2.46 -1.41
C SER A 33 3.19 -1.25 -2.07
N PHE A 34 3.02 -0.09 -1.45
CA PHE A 34 3.51 1.19 -1.93
C PHE A 34 4.25 1.89 -0.81
N SER A 35 5.42 2.44 -1.12
CA SER A 35 6.19 3.25 -0.19
C SER A 35 5.99 4.73 -0.50
N TYR A 36 5.94 5.56 0.54
CA TYR A 36 5.73 6.99 0.45
C TYR A 36 6.68 7.75 1.38
N THR A 37 6.92 9.01 1.06
CA THR A 37 7.45 10.01 1.99
C THR A 37 6.54 11.23 1.99
N ARG A 38 6.70 12.15 2.93
CA ARG A 38 6.00 13.43 2.96
C ARG A 38 6.97 14.52 3.42
N PRO A 39 6.97 15.72 2.81
CA PRO A 39 7.80 16.82 3.28
C PRO A 39 7.58 17.08 4.78
N GLY A 40 8.67 17.10 5.55
CA GLY A 40 8.65 17.27 7.01
C GLY A 40 8.53 15.96 7.81
N ALA A 41 8.30 14.82 7.17
CA ALA A 41 8.37 13.52 7.85
C ALA A 41 9.84 13.14 8.11
N VAL A 42 10.12 12.55 9.28
CA VAL A 42 11.42 11.92 9.55
C VAL A 42 11.55 10.61 8.78
N ARG A 43 10.44 9.85 8.67
CA ARG A 43 10.44 8.49 8.15
C ARG A 43 9.57 8.32 6.91
N GLN A 44 9.63 7.11 6.36
CA GLN A 44 8.79 6.69 5.25
C GLN A 44 7.49 6.07 5.75
N PHE A 45 6.52 6.00 4.85
CA PHE A 45 5.24 5.36 5.09
C PHE A 45 5.05 4.21 4.12
N ARG A 46 4.45 3.12 4.58
CA ARG A 46 4.06 1.99 3.74
C ARG A 46 2.54 1.89 3.70
N LEU A 47 1.98 1.77 2.51
CA LEU A 47 0.58 1.40 2.28
C LEU A 47 0.55 0.01 1.69
N GLN A 48 -0.14 -0.92 2.34
CA GLN A 48 -0.42 -2.24 1.86
C GLN A 48 -1.92 -2.39 1.64
N CYS A 49 -2.30 -2.93 0.50
CA CYS A 49 -3.68 -3.23 0.14
C CYS A 49 -3.76 -4.72 -0.17
N ALA A 50 -4.54 -5.49 0.58
CA ALA A 50 -4.76 -6.91 0.35
C ALA A 50 -6.21 -7.17 -0.06
N LEU A 51 -6.43 -7.78 -1.22
CA LEU A 51 -7.74 -8.13 -1.75
C LEU A 51 -8.08 -9.59 -1.49
N GLN A 52 -9.19 -9.81 -0.80
CA GLN A 52 -9.83 -11.11 -0.72
C GLN A 52 -10.75 -11.29 -1.93
N ALA A 53 -10.25 -11.89 -3.02
CA ALA A 53 -10.95 -11.97 -4.30
C ALA A 53 -12.36 -12.61 -4.20
N ALA A 54 -12.52 -13.64 -3.37
CA ALA A 54 -13.79 -14.35 -3.22
C ALA A 54 -14.92 -13.50 -2.62
N THR A 55 -14.57 -12.55 -1.73
CA THR A 55 -15.55 -11.69 -1.03
C THR A 55 -15.52 -10.25 -1.53
N ARG A 56 -14.61 -9.93 -2.46
CA ARG A 56 -14.36 -8.57 -2.97
C ARG A 56 -14.16 -7.55 -1.84
N ARG A 57 -13.58 -7.99 -0.72
CA ARG A 57 -13.17 -7.13 0.40
C ARG A 57 -11.68 -6.83 0.29
N MET A 58 -11.33 -5.56 0.43
CA MET A 58 -9.95 -5.11 0.48
C MET A 58 -9.62 -4.62 1.89
N PHE A 59 -8.47 -5.06 2.39
CA PHE A 59 -7.89 -4.61 3.64
C PHE A 59 -6.76 -3.63 3.33
N VAL A 60 -6.88 -2.40 3.82
CA VAL A 60 -5.88 -1.35 3.69
C VAL A 60 -5.14 -1.25 5.02
N HIS A 61 -3.82 -1.40 4.98
CA HIS A 61 -2.91 -1.27 6.12
C HIS A 61 -1.88 -0.20 5.79
N ALA A 62 -1.88 0.91 6.52
CA ALA A 62 -0.91 1.97 6.35
C ALA A 62 -0.11 2.15 7.64
N CYS A 63 1.20 2.27 7.54
CA CYS A 63 2.05 2.51 8.70
C CYS A 63 3.23 3.42 8.37
N GLU A 64 3.81 4.00 9.40
CA GLU A 64 5.18 4.51 9.35
C GLU A 64 6.16 3.35 9.49
N VAL A 65 7.30 3.41 8.79
CA VAL A 65 8.33 2.38 8.85
C VAL A 65 9.65 2.96 9.34
N ASP A 66 10.42 2.16 10.08
CA ASP A 66 11.75 2.55 10.52
C ASP A 66 12.82 2.41 9.40
N GLY A 67 14.09 2.65 9.74
CA GLY A 67 15.20 2.53 8.79
C GLY A 67 15.45 1.11 8.27
N ALA A 68 14.95 0.07 8.95
CA ALA A 68 14.97 -1.31 8.49
C ALA A 68 13.75 -1.65 7.62
N GLY A 69 12.76 -0.75 7.54
CA GLY A 69 11.51 -0.97 6.83
C GLY A 69 10.48 -1.73 7.66
N GLU A 70 10.65 -1.82 8.98
CA GLU A 70 9.69 -2.47 9.87
C GLU A 70 8.58 -1.50 10.30
N PRO A 71 7.31 -1.95 10.41
CA PRO A 71 6.21 -1.11 10.86
C PRO A 71 6.39 -0.61 12.30
N LEU A 72 6.21 0.69 12.51
CA LEU A 72 6.10 1.28 13.83
C LEU A 72 4.72 1.01 14.42
N GLN A 73 4.67 0.39 15.59
CA GLN A 73 3.43 -0.11 16.21
C GLN A 73 2.49 1.01 16.69
N ASP A 74 3.03 2.20 16.96
CA ASP A 74 2.31 3.38 17.42
C ASP A 74 1.67 4.19 16.27
N ASN A 75 2.05 3.93 15.02
CA ASN A 75 1.51 4.62 13.86
C ASN A 75 1.04 3.65 12.77
N ILE A 76 0.01 2.86 13.09
CA ILE A 76 -0.67 1.94 12.17
C ILE A 76 -2.13 2.37 11.98
N GLN A 77 -2.56 2.48 10.73
CA GLN A 77 -3.93 2.78 10.34
C GLN A 77 -4.48 1.67 9.45
N ILE A 78 -5.72 1.26 9.73
CA ILE A 78 -6.35 0.14 9.05
C ILE A 78 -7.74 0.57 8.57
N MET A 79 -8.10 0.16 7.35
CA MET A 79 -9.43 0.37 6.79
C MET A 79 -9.87 -0.85 5.98
N GLY A 80 -11.09 -1.34 6.23
CA GLY A 80 -11.74 -2.32 5.38
C GLY A 80 -12.57 -1.65 4.29
N VAL A 81 -12.47 -2.13 3.05
CA VAL A 81 -13.23 -1.64 1.91
C VAL A 81 -14.01 -2.79 1.29
N GLN A 82 -15.31 -2.60 1.09
CA GLN A 82 -16.14 -3.52 0.30
C GLN A 82 -16.18 -2.99 -1.13
N LEU A 83 -15.48 -3.65 -2.06
CA LEU A 83 -15.30 -3.12 -3.41
C LEU A 83 -16.62 -3.01 -4.18
N ASP A 84 -17.62 -3.84 -3.87
CA ASP A 84 -18.92 -3.80 -4.53
C ASP A 84 -19.66 -2.46 -4.35
N ASN A 85 -19.31 -1.69 -3.32
CA ASN A 85 -19.88 -0.36 -3.09
C ASN A 85 -19.24 0.72 -3.97
N TYR A 86 -18.07 0.45 -4.55
CA TYR A 86 -17.23 1.47 -5.20
C TYR A 86 -16.76 1.10 -6.61
N VAL A 87 -16.73 -0.18 -6.96
CA VAL A 87 -16.22 -0.67 -8.24
C VAL A 87 -17.19 -1.71 -8.77
N ALA A 88 -17.79 -1.41 -9.91
CA ALA A 88 -18.68 -2.35 -10.58
C ALA A 88 -17.96 -3.68 -10.89
N ALA A 89 -18.67 -4.79 -10.75
CA ALA A 89 -18.10 -6.12 -10.94
C ALA A 89 -18.08 -6.53 -12.43
N GLY A 90 -17.02 -7.22 -12.84
CA GLY A 90 -16.99 -8.05 -14.06
C GLY A 90 -16.79 -7.33 -15.40
N ASP A 91 -17.04 -8.09 -16.47
CA ASP A 91 -16.88 -7.71 -17.89
C ASP A 91 -17.78 -6.55 -18.33
N GLU A 92 -18.74 -6.15 -17.49
CA GLU A 92 -19.59 -4.98 -17.76
C GLU A 92 -18.80 -3.68 -17.75
N VAL A 93 -17.77 -3.56 -16.91
CA VAL A 93 -16.93 -2.35 -16.87
C VAL A 93 -16.17 -2.22 -18.18
N HIS A 94 -15.49 -3.29 -18.61
CA HIS A 94 -14.68 -3.26 -19.84
C HIS A 94 -15.53 -3.03 -21.09
N ARG A 95 -16.74 -3.59 -21.14
CA ARG A 95 -17.70 -3.37 -22.24
C ARG A 95 -18.31 -1.98 -22.25
N ARG A 96 -18.59 -1.37 -21.09
CA ARG A 96 -19.22 -0.05 -21.00
C ARG A 96 -18.23 1.09 -21.20
N THR A 97 -17.00 0.97 -20.72
CA THR A 97 -16.08 2.12 -20.72
C THR A 97 -15.24 2.24 -21.97
N GLY A 98 -15.20 1.22 -22.84
CA GLY A 98 -14.44 1.29 -24.10
C GLY A 98 -12.95 1.60 -23.90
N GLY A 99 -12.39 1.26 -22.73
CA GLY A 99 -11.01 1.60 -22.34
C GLY A 99 -10.86 2.91 -21.54
N SER A 100 -11.95 3.64 -21.29
CA SER A 100 -11.94 4.80 -20.40
C SER A 100 -12.02 4.41 -18.92
N TRP A 101 -11.59 5.32 -18.03
CA TRP A 101 -11.77 5.21 -16.58
C TRP A 101 -13.10 5.78 -16.08
N GLU A 102 -13.85 6.43 -16.97
CA GLU A 102 -15.13 7.04 -16.64
C GLU A 102 -16.15 5.96 -16.27
N GLY A 103 -16.82 6.12 -15.13
CA GLY A 103 -17.82 5.17 -14.65
C GLY A 103 -17.26 3.85 -14.06
N VAL A 104 -15.94 3.68 -13.97
CA VAL A 104 -15.34 2.52 -13.29
C VAL A 104 -15.59 2.58 -11.78
N MET A 105 -15.49 3.78 -11.20
CA MET A 105 -15.69 4.01 -9.78
C MET A 105 -17.05 4.66 -9.50
N ALA A 106 -17.82 4.03 -8.62
CA ALA A 106 -18.96 4.65 -7.94
C ALA A 106 -18.49 5.29 -6.64
N ALA A 107 -19.13 6.39 -6.24
CA ALA A 107 -18.87 7.07 -4.96
C ALA A 107 -17.38 7.39 -4.68
N GLU A 108 -16.61 7.81 -5.71
CA GLU A 108 -15.18 8.16 -5.56
C GLU A 108 -14.96 9.17 -4.43
N HIS A 109 -15.82 10.19 -4.35
CA HIS A 109 -15.72 11.23 -3.33
C HIS A 109 -15.82 10.66 -1.92
N THR A 110 -16.83 9.84 -1.64
CA THR A 110 -17.03 9.19 -0.34
C THR A 110 -15.85 8.29 0.03
N LEU A 111 -15.34 7.49 -0.92
CA LEU A 111 -14.15 6.67 -0.67
C LEU A 111 -12.91 7.52 -0.37
N ALA A 112 -12.74 8.64 -1.08
CA ALA A 112 -11.63 9.56 -0.86
C ALA A 112 -11.71 10.23 0.53
N GLU A 113 -12.90 10.64 0.96
CA GLU A 113 -13.12 11.21 2.30
C GLU A 113 -12.81 10.22 3.40
N MET A 114 -13.35 9.00 3.33
CA MET A 114 -13.05 7.93 4.29
C MET A 114 -11.56 7.60 4.32
N PHE A 115 -10.92 7.48 3.16
CA PHE A 115 -9.48 7.21 3.09
C PHE A 115 -8.68 8.34 3.74
N SER A 116 -9.04 9.59 3.49
CA SER A 116 -8.41 10.75 4.11
C SER A 116 -8.59 10.73 5.64
N GLU A 117 -9.81 10.50 6.10
CA GLU A 117 -10.20 10.52 7.52
C GLU A 117 -9.57 9.39 8.33
N PHE A 118 -9.60 8.16 7.82
CA PHE A 118 -9.18 6.97 8.57
C PHE A 118 -7.74 6.54 8.28
N ILE A 119 -7.16 6.91 7.14
CA ILE A 119 -5.79 6.53 6.77
C ILE A 119 -4.86 7.73 6.77
N ALA A 120 -5.04 8.67 5.84
CA ALA A 120 -3.98 9.63 5.53
C ALA A 120 -3.76 10.69 6.63
N ARG A 121 -4.84 11.24 7.20
CA ARG A 121 -4.74 12.27 8.25
C ARG A 121 -4.23 11.72 9.57
N PRO A 122 -4.73 10.58 10.11
CA PRO A 122 -4.19 10.01 11.34
C PRO A 122 -2.73 9.61 11.20
N LEU A 123 -2.38 8.98 10.07
CA LEU A 123 -1.01 8.57 9.77
C LEU A 123 -0.04 9.76 9.82
N TRP A 124 -0.42 10.90 9.26
CA TRP A 124 0.38 12.13 9.33
C TRP A 124 0.35 12.82 10.69
N ARG A 125 -0.80 12.79 11.38
CA ARG A 125 -0.93 13.39 12.71
C ARG A 125 0.06 12.75 13.69
N ASN A 126 0.15 11.42 13.63
CA ASN A 126 0.96 10.59 14.52
C ASN A 126 2.41 10.41 14.03
N ALA A 127 2.73 10.90 12.83
CA ALA A 127 4.07 10.77 12.27
C ALA A 127 5.11 11.54 13.07
N GLU A 128 6.33 10.98 13.14
CA GLU A 128 7.50 11.70 13.63
C GLU A 128 7.88 12.81 12.62
N LYS A 129 7.95 14.06 13.09
CA LYS A 129 8.18 15.24 12.25
C LYS A 129 9.55 15.84 12.53
N LEU A 130 10.21 16.28 11.47
CA LEU A 130 11.45 17.04 11.59
C LEU A 130 11.19 18.34 12.37
N PRO A 131 12.13 18.78 13.21
CA PRO A 131 12.06 20.10 13.85
C PRO A 131 11.88 21.17 12.77
N GLN A 132 10.91 22.06 12.95
CA GLN A 132 10.64 23.15 12.00
C GLN A 132 11.60 24.34 12.15
N ASP A 133 12.52 24.25 13.12
CA ASP A 133 13.44 25.32 13.48
C ASP A 133 14.71 25.25 12.61
N GLY A 134 14.81 26.16 11.63
CA GLY A 134 16.05 26.37 10.87
C GLY A 134 15.88 26.61 9.37
N ALA A 135 14.91 27.41 8.96
CA ALA A 135 15.02 28.11 7.67
C ALA A 135 16.23 29.06 7.74
N ALA A 136 17.39 28.56 7.29
CA ALA A 136 18.67 29.24 7.00
C ALA A 136 19.86 28.63 7.77
N ALA A 137 20.49 27.62 7.18
CA ALA A 137 21.95 27.48 6.99
C ALA A 137 22.33 26.01 6.81
N GLY A 138 22.87 25.68 5.65
CA GLY A 138 23.61 24.43 5.45
C GLY A 138 22.80 23.31 4.80
N ALA A 139 22.71 23.37 3.47
CA ALA A 139 22.55 22.16 2.67
C ALA A 139 23.77 21.24 2.91
N GLY A 140 23.66 20.31 3.86
CA GLY A 140 24.77 19.40 4.20
C GLY A 140 24.34 18.23 5.07
N SER A 141 24.11 17.07 4.44
CA SER A 141 24.38 15.73 4.95
C SER A 141 23.76 15.25 6.29
N TRP A 142 22.50 15.56 6.60
CA TRP A 142 21.85 14.93 7.77
C TRP A 142 21.54 13.43 7.57
N TRP A 143 21.51 12.93 6.33
CA TRP A 143 21.31 11.50 6.02
C TRP A 143 22.57 10.63 6.21
N GLN A 144 23.76 11.22 6.38
CA GLN A 144 25.01 10.45 6.54
C GLN A 144 25.29 10.03 8.00
N SER A 145 24.57 10.58 8.98
CA SER A 145 24.69 10.19 10.39
C SER A 145 23.72 9.08 10.83
N MET A 146 22.82 8.63 9.95
CA MET A 146 21.93 7.48 10.21
C MET A 146 22.50 6.16 9.70
N GLN A 147 23.78 5.87 10.00
CA GLN A 147 24.27 4.49 9.96
C GLN A 147 24.14 3.88 11.36
N PRO A 148 23.24 2.91 11.57
CA PRO A 148 23.22 2.20 12.84
C PRO A 148 24.28 1.10 12.79
N GLU A 149 25.37 1.33 13.54
CA GLU A 149 26.01 0.23 14.24
C GLU A 149 24.95 -0.45 15.11
N ARG A 150 24.50 -1.64 14.70
CA ARG A 150 24.18 -2.77 15.59
C ARG A 150 23.84 -3.99 14.76
N ARG A 151 24.91 -4.73 14.46
CA ARG A 151 24.88 -6.19 14.33
C ARG A 151 24.22 -6.77 15.61
N TYR A 152 23.59 -7.94 15.46
CA TYR A 152 23.01 -8.82 16.51
C TYR A 152 21.54 -8.60 16.85
N ALA A 153 20.65 -9.30 16.11
CA ALA A 153 19.57 -10.13 16.66
C ALA A 153 18.83 -10.90 15.54
N THR A 154 19.55 -11.73 14.80
CA THR A 154 18.94 -12.91 14.16
C THR A 154 18.50 -13.86 15.27
N LEU A 155 17.19 -14.14 15.39
CA LEU A 155 16.62 -15.49 15.53
C LEU A 155 15.11 -15.46 15.80
N ALA A 156 14.41 -16.29 15.04
CA ALA A 156 13.08 -16.87 15.30
C ALA A 156 11.83 -15.97 15.20
N VAL A 157 11.19 -15.95 14.02
CA VAL A 157 9.82 -16.48 13.80
C VAL A 157 9.67 -16.79 12.29
N ALA A 158 10.01 -18.01 11.89
CA ALA A 158 9.74 -18.51 10.54
C ALA A 158 9.15 -19.92 10.63
N ALA A 159 7.95 -20.01 11.18
CA ALA A 159 7.11 -21.20 11.10
C ALA A 159 5.65 -20.75 11.16
N GLY A 160 4.98 -20.63 10.01
CA GLY A 160 3.55 -20.35 10.02
C GLY A 160 2.87 -19.84 8.76
N VAL A 161 3.49 -19.85 7.57
CA VAL A 161 2.79 -19.36 6.33
C VAL A 161 2.73 -20.40 5.21
N THR A 162 3.34 -21.58 5.38
CA THR A 162 3.42 -22.60 4.31
C THR A 162 2.13 -23.39 4.06
N ALA A 163 1.06 -23.21 4.85
CA ALA A 163 -0.17 -24.01 4.71
C ALA A 163 -1.22 -23.42 3.75
N VAL A 164 -1.12 -22.14 3.36
CA VAL A 164 -2.17 -21.49 2.54
C VAL A 164 -1.88 -21.57 1.04
N ALA A 165 -0.61 -21.75 0.63
CA ALA A 165 -0.23 -21.85 -0.77
C ALA A 165 -0.67 -23.17 -1.45
N ALA A 166 -0.78 -24.27 -0.69
CA ALA A 166 -1.23 -25.56 -1.24
C ALA A 166 -2.75 -25.61 -1.52
N GLY A 167 -3.55 -24.84 -0.78
CA GLY A 167 -5.01 -24.80 -0.95
C GLY A 167 -5.46 -24.10 -2.25
N VAL A 168 -4.72 -23.11 -2.71
CA VAL A 168 -5.06 -22.33 -3.91
C VAL A 168 -4.75 -23.09 -5.21
N LEU A 169 -3.73 -23.95 -5.21
CA LEU A 169 -3.39 -24.78 -6.37
C LEU A 169 -4.35 -25.96 -6.57
N PHE A 170 -4.89 -26.55 -5.49
CA PHE A 170 -5.85 -27.66 -5.61
C PHE A 170 -7.22 -27.23 -6.16
N TRP A 171 -7.64 -25.99 -5.92
CA TRP A 171 -8.92 -25.46 -6.44
C TRP A 171 -8.87 -25.18 -7.95
N ARG A 172 -7.71 -24.80 -8.50
CA ARG A 172 -7.54 -24.55 -9.93
C ARG A 172 -7.63 -25.83 -10.78
N HIS A 173 -7.16 -26.99 -10.28
CA HIS A 173 -7.15 -28.21 -11.07
C HIS A 173 -8.54 -28.86 -11.25
N ARG A 174 -9.49 -28.63 -10.34
CA ARG A 174 -10.85 -29.20 -10.45
C ARG A 174 -11.74 -28.48 -11.46
N ARG A 175 -11.49 -27.21 -11.78
CA ARG A 175 -12.32 -26.47 -12.75
C ARG A 175 -11.97 -26.76 -14.21
N THR A 176 -10.73 -27.14 -14.51
CA THR A 176 -10.35 -27.55 -15.87
C THR A 176 -10.83 -28.95 -16.24
N ALA A 177 -11.01 -29.85 -15.27
CA ALA A 177 -11.51 -31.20 -15.53
C ALA A 177 -13.04 -31.24 -15.75
N ALA A 178 -13.81 -30.34 -15.12
CA ALA A 178 -15.26 -30.28 -15.29
C ALA A 178 -15.70 -29.62 -16.61
N ALA A 179 -14.83 -28.88 -17.28
CA ALA A 179 -15.11 -28.24 -18.56
C ALA A 179 -14.77 -29.12 -19.79
N ALA A 180 -14.23 -30.33 -19.58
CA ALA A 180 -13.84 -31.25 -20.66
C ALA A 180 -14.81 -32.45 -20.85
N LEU A 181 -15.99 -32.40 -20.22
CA LEU A 181 -17.01 -33.47 -20.24
C LEU A 181 -18.37 -33.02 -20.81
N HIS A 182 -18.41 -31.88 -21.51
CA HIS A 182 -19.53 -31.42 -22.32
C HIS A 182 -19.03 -30.99 -23.69
#